data_AF-A0A9D9SGT7-F1
#
_entry.id   AF-A0A9D9SGT7-F1
#
_cell.length_a   1.000
_cell.length_b   1.000
_cell.length_c   1.000
_cell.angle_alpha   90.00
_cell.angle_beta   90.00
_cell.angle_gamma   90.00
#
_symmetry.space_group_name_H-M   'P 1'
#
loop_
_entity.id
_entity.type
_entity.pdbx_description
1 polymer ?
#
loop_
_entity_poly.entity_id
_entity_poly.type
_entity_poly.pdbx_seq_one_letter_code
_entity_poly.pdbx_strand_id
1 'polypeptide(L)' 'MPLAGDFDGDGKNDIAVFRQSDRTWYALNSSNGSFRASVFGLTGDIPVQSMFVR' A
#
# COMPACT_ATOMS: atom_id res chain seq x y z
N MET A 1 2.31 -6.66 -6.02
CA MET A 1 0.85 -6.47 -6.20
C MET A 1 0.53 -4.99 -6.06
N PRO A 2 -0.10 -4.35 -7.06
CA PRO A 2 -0.53 -2.97 -6.96
C PRO A 2 -1.80 -2.84 -6.11
N LEU A 3 -1.93 -1.73 -5.39
CA LEU A 3 -3.06 -1.34 -4.56
C LEU A 3 -3.30 0.16 -4.72
N ALA A 4 -4.57 0.56 -4.73
CA ALA A 4 -4.96 1.96 -4.63
C ALA A 4 -5.88 2.14 -3.42
N GLY A 5 -5.64 3.18 -2.62
CA GLY A 5 -6.40 3.50 -1.42
C GLY A 5 -5.87 4.78 -0.77
N ASP A 6 -6.67 5.39 0.10
CA ASP A 6 -6.27 6.58 0.84
C ASP A 6 -5.40 6.19 2.04
N PHE A 7 -4.08 6.44 1.94
CA PHE A 7 -3.10 6.03 2.97
C PHE A 7 -2.63 7.20 3.82
N ASP A 8 -2.99 8.44 3.48
CA ASP A 8 -2.65 9.64 4.25
C ASP A 8 -3.85 10.45 4.76
N GLY A 9 -5.06 10.00 4.45
CA GLY A 9 -6.32 10.52 4.98
C GLY A 9 -6.81 11.78 4.27
N ASP A 10 -6.37 12.05 3.03
CA ASP A 10 -6.74 13.25 2.28
C ASP A 10 -8.03 13.07 1.43
N GLY A 11 -8.62 11.87 1.42
CA GLY A 11 -9.82 11.54 0.67
C GLY A 11 -9.56 11.20 -0.80
N LYS A 12 -8.29 11.09 -1.24
CA LYS A 12 -7.90 10.63 -2.58
C LYS A 12 -7.18 9.30 -2.48
N ASN A 13 -7.21 8.57 -3.60
CA ASN A 13 -6.48 7.32 -3.68
C ASN A 13 -4.99 7.59 -3.95
N ASP A 14 -4.15 7.05 -3.08
CA ASP A 14 -2.72 6.92 -3.26
C ASP A 14 -2.39 5.61 -3.98
N ILE A 15 -1.16 5.50 -4.46
CA ILE A 15 -0.65 4.26 -5.07
C ILE A 15 0.23 3.51 -4.07
N ALA A 16 0.05 2.19 -4.03
CA ALA A 16 0.95 1.30 -3.31
C ALA A 16 1.27 0.03 -4.08
N VAL A 17 2.43 -0.56 -3.81
CA VAL A 17 2.89 -1.83 -4.36
C VAL A 17 3.49 -2.69 -3.26
N PHE A 18 2.99 -3.91 -3.10
CA PHE A 18 3.68 -4.94 -2.32
C PHE A 18 4.71 -5.69 -3.17
N ARG A 19 5.91 -5.84 -2.64
CA ARG A 19 6.96 -6.69 -3.21
C ARG A 19 7.23 -7.88 -2.29
N GLN A 20 6.99 -9.07 -2.82
CA GLN A 20 7.11 -10.32 -2.06
C GLN A 20 8.56 -10.64 -1.65
N SER A 21 9.54 -10.33 -2.50
CA SER A 21 10.94 -10.71 -2.28
C SER A 21 11.54 -10.11 -1.00
N ASP A 22 11.09 -8.92 -0.61
CA ASP A 22 11.55 -8.20 0.58
C ASP A 22 10.42 -7.91 1.58
N ARG A 23 9.21 -8.42 1.33
CA ARG A 23 8.00 -8.21 2.14
C ARG A 23 7.71 -6.73 2.40
N THR A 24 8.08 -5.87 1.45
CA THR A 24 7.96 -4.42 1.61
C THR A 24 6.75 -3.89 0.86
N TRP A 25 6.00 -3.04 1.54
CA TRP A 25 5.01 -2.16 0.96
C TRP A 25 5.65 -0.82 0.60
N TYR A 26 5.49 -0.42 -0.64
CA TYR A 26 5.89 0.88 -1.16
C TYR A 26 4.64 1.70 -1.42
N ALA A 27 4.54 2.90 -0.88
CA ALA A 27 3.43 3.81 -1.10
C ALA A 27 3.94 5.18 -1.56
N LEU A 28 3.16 5.83 -2.43
CA LEU A 28 3.38 7.19 -2.87
C LEU A 28 2.07 7.96 -2.74
N ASN A 29 2.10 8.97 -1.87
CA ASN A 29 0.93 9.81 -1.62
C ASN A 29 0.63 10.69 -2.84
N SER A 30 -0.62 10.71 -3.25
CA SER A 30 -1.14 11.55 -4.33
C SER A 30 -1.18 13.03 -3.94
N SER A 31 -1.28 13.32 -2.64
CA SER A 31 -1.40 14.66 -2.08
C SER A 31 -0.14 15.51 -2.28
N ASN A 32 1.04 14.92 -2.05
CA ASN A 32 2.32 15.64 -1.96
C ASN A 32 3.52 14.85 -2.51
N GLY A 33 3.31 13.65 -3.05
CA GLY A 33 4.39 12.80 -3.54
C GLY A 33 5.29 12.20 -2.44
N SER A 34 4.86 12.23 -1.18
CA SER A 34 5.59 11.61 -0.08
C SER A 34 5.71 10.10 -0.32
N PHE A 35 6.93 9.59 -0.25
CA PHE A 35 7.23 8.18 -0.40
C PHE A 35 7.34 7.51 0.97
N ARG A 36 6.75 6.32 1.12
CA ARG A 36 6.86 5.47 2.30
C ARG A 36 7.21 4.04 1.89
N ALA A 37 8.12 3.42 2.64
CA ALA A 37 8.44 2.01 2.51
C ALA A 37 8.42 1.34 3.89
N SER A 38 7.71 0.23 4.02
CA SER A 38 7.61 -0.47 5.31
C SER A 38 7.47 -1.96 5.10
N VAL A 39 8.18 -2.74 5.92
CA VAL A 39 8.07 -4.20 5.94
C VAL A 39 6.85 -4.59 6.76
N PHE A 40 5.98 -5.44 6.21
CA PHE A 40 4.84 -5.99 6.92
C PHE A 40 4.51 -7.40 6.41
N GLY A 41 4.09 -8.26 7.34
CA GLY A 41 3.82 -9.68 7.07
C GLY A 41 5.08 -10.57 7.18
N LEU A 42 4.85 -11.87 7.07
CA LEU A 42 5.84 -12.94 7.14
C LEU A 42 6.05 -13.59 5.77
N THR A 43 7.06 -14.47 5.69
CA THR A 43 7.27 -15.30 4.50
C THR A 43 6.05 -16.19 4.27
N GLY A 44 5.45 -16.09 3.08
CA GLY A 44 4.25 -16.84 2.71
C GLY A 44 2.95 -16.05 2.84
N ASP A 45 2.96 -14.89 3.50
CA ASP A 45 1.78 -14.04 3.56
C ASP A 45 1.47 -13.47 2.17
N ILE A 46 0.19 -13.57 1.79
CA ILE A 46 -0.32 -12.99 0.54
C ILE A 46 -1.17 -11.78 0.94
N PRO A 47 -0.83 -10.58 0.47
CA PRO A 47 -1.59 -9.40 0.81
C PRO A 47 -2.99 -9.47 0.17
N VAL A 48 -4.00 -9.14 0.97
CA VAL A 48 -5.39 -9.07 0.51
C VAL A 48 -5.77 -7.60 0.42
N GLN A 49 -6.32 -7.21 -0.73
CA GLN A 49 -6.91 -5.89 -0.87
C GLN A 49 -8.17 -5.84 -0.01
N SER A 50 -8.28 -4.88 0.91
CA SER A 50 -9.59 -4.57 1.47
C SER A 50 -10.43 -3.99 0.33
N MET A 51 -11.40 -4.76 -0.15
CA MET A 51 -12.50 -4.17 -0.89
C MET A 51 -13.24 -3.28 0.10
N PHE A 52 -13.33 -1.98 -0.17
CA PHE A 52 -14.24 -1.09 0.54
C PHE A 52 -15.66 -1.67 0.40
N VAL A 53 -16.13 -2.39 1.42
CA VAL A 53 -17.57 -2.66 1.57
C VAL A 53 -18.12 -1.45 2.31
N ARG A 54 -18.92 -0.66 1.59
CA ARG A 54 -19.60 0.52 2.14
C ARG A 54 -20.74 0.08 3.07
#